data_AF-A0A960DTR7-F1
#
_entry.id   AF-A0A960DTR7-F1
#
_cell.length_a   1.000
_cell.length_b   1.000
_cell.length_c   1.000
_cell.angle_alpha   90.00
_cell.angle_beta   90.00
_cell.angle_gamma   90.00
#
_symmetry.space_group_name_H-M   'P 1'
#
loop_
_entity.id
_entity.type
_entity.pdbx_description
1 polymer ?
#
loop_
_entity_poly.entity_id
_entity_poly.type
_entity_poly.pdbx_seq_one_letter_code
_entity_poly.pdbx_strand_id
1 'polypeptide(L)'
;MLLARKLRRSSTDLSTPRYGDRFGYHYDPEGFGRFSERIAHTLGTARFLAVQTLVVILWFTWNATAPPEWRFDKYPFILLNLAFSTQAAYAAPLILLAETRQAERDRREAAEDRRRAAEVKADLDYLARELASLRMRVIDSDDLNRLEAKLDRLLAKDKDRDAKDAGGVGAT
;
A
#
# COMPACT_ATOMS: atom_id res chain seq x y z
N MET A 1 33.97 -35.11 -52.88
CA MET A 1 32.97 -35.96 -52.20
C MET A 1 33.23 -35.86 -50.70
N LEU A 2 32.34 -35.18 -49.99
CA LEU A 2 31.42 -35.80 -49.01
C LEU A 2 32.14 -36.07 -47.69
N LEU A 3 31.77 -35.54 -46.55
CA LEU A 3 30.60 -34.77 -46.18
C LEU A 3 30.87 -34.35 -44.72
N ALA A 4 30.37 -33.17 -44.34
CA ALA A 4 29.67 -32.90 -43.08
C ALA A 4 30.21 -33.50 -41.76
N ARG A 5 30.23 -32.77 -40.65
CA ARG A 5 29.67 -31.47 -40.34
C ARG A 5 30.25 -31.17 -38.97
N LYS A 6 30.74 -29.95 -38.84
CA LYS A 6 30.90 -29.23 -37.59
C LYS A 6 29.53 -29.20 -36.90
N LEU A 7 29.23 -30.17 -36.03
CA LEU A 7 28.05 -30.12 -35.16
C LEU A 7 28.35 -29.14 -34.02
N ARG A 8 28.34 -27.86 -34.38
CA ARG A 8 28.20 -26.76 -33.44
C ARG A 8 26.78 -26.89 -32.88
N ARG A 9 26.62 -27.59 -31.75
CA ARG A 9 25.39 -27.53 -30.96
C ARG A 9 25.23 -26.10 -30.46
N SER A 10 24.51 -25.31 -31.24
CA SER A 10 23.87 -24.09 -30.75
C SER A 10 22.79 -24.57 -29.77
N SER A 11 23.09 -24.54 -28.47
CA SER A 11 22.02 -24.60 -27.47
C SER A 11 21.16 -23.36 -27.67
N THR A 12 19.98 -23.58 -28.20
CA THR A 12 18.90 -22.62 -28.26
C THR A 12 18.53 -22.29 -26.82
N ASP A 13 18.98 -21.15 -26.34
CA ASP A 13 18.59 -20.61 -25.05
C ASP A 13 17.12 -20.20 -25.13
N LEU A 14 16.25 -21.01 -24.52
CA LEU A 14 14.80 -20.83 -24.48
C LEU A 14 14.35 -19.99 -23.28
N SER A 15 15.28 -19.40 -22.52
CA SER A 15 14.97 -18.69 -21.28
C SER A 15 14.61 -17.21 -21.46
N THR A 16 14.77 -16.64 -22.66
CA THR A 16 14.34 -15.27 -22.95
C THR A 16 12.96 -15.28 -23.60
N PRO A 17 11.89 -14.81 -22.92
CA PRO A 17 10.62 -14.56 -23.58
C PRO A 17 10.84 -13.48 -24.64
N ARG A 18 10.75 -13.89 -25.91
CA ARG A 18 10.82 -12.98 -27.04
C ARG A 18 9.51 -12.19 -27.08
N TYR A 19 9.47 -11.08 -26.33
CA TYR A 19 8.41 -10.08 -26.44
C TYR A 19 8.50 -9.48 -27.85
N GLY A 20 7.70 -10.03 -28.76
CA GLY A 20 7.53 -9.50 -30.10
C GLY A 20 6.71 -8.22 -29.98
N ASP A 21 7.38 -7.11 -29.69
CA ASP A 21 6.76 -5.79 -29.73
C ASP A 21 6.44 -5.45 -31.19
N ARG A 22 5.18 -5.65 -31.58
CA ARG A 22 4.68 -5.29 -32.92
C ARG A 22 3.59 -4.24 -32.90
N PHE A 23 3.23 -3.68 -31.75
CA PHE A 23 2.33 -2.54 -31.64
C PHE A 23 2.55 -1.83 -30.30
N GLY A 24 3.76 -1.29 -30.11
CA GLY A 24 4.07 -0.41 -28.98
C GLY A 24 3.40 0.94 -29.16
N TYR A 25 2.11 1.03 -28.83
CA TYR A 25 1.51 2.30 -28.42
C TYR A 25 2.35 2.76 -27.22
N HIS A 26 3.34 3.63 -27.45
CA HIS A 26 4.17 4.21 -26.41
C HIS A 26 3.26 5.11 -25.58
N TYR A 27 2.59 4.49 -24.62
CA TYR A 27 1.78 5.16 -23.64
C TYR A 27 2.74 5.87 -22.70
N ASP A 28 3.04 7.13 -23.00
CA ASP A 28 3.92 7.97 -22.20
C ASP A 28 3.30 8.15 -20.80
N PRO A 29 3.90 7.52 -19.77
CA PRO A 29 3.33 7.53 -18.44
C PRO A 29 3.32 8.93 -17.81
N GLU A 30 4.17 9.83 -18.29
CA GLU A 30 4.42 11.16 -17.73
C GLU A 30 3.37 12.19 -18.21
N GLY A 31 2.96 12.11 -19.47
CA GLY A 31 1.95 13.00 -20.06
C GLY A 31 0.57 12.84 -19.40
N PHE A 32 0.15 11.59 -19.18
CA PHE A 32 -1.12 11.28 -18.54
C PHE A 32 -1.10 11.58 -17.03
N GLY A 33 0.04 11.41 -16.35
CA GLY A 33 0.17 11.73 -14.92
C GLY A 33 -0.14 13.20 -14.63
N ARG A 34 0.45 14.11 -15.42
CA ARG A 34 0.18 15.57 -15.32
C ARG A 34 -1.26 15.93 -15.68
N PHE A 35 -1.85 15.20 -16.63
CA PHE A 35 -3.25 15.40 -17.04
C PHE A 35 -4.22 14.95 -15.95
N SER A 36 -4.00 13.78 -15.33
CA SER A 36 -4.79 13.29 -14.20
C SER A 36 -4.71 14.22 -12.99
N GLU A 37 -3.54 14.78 -12.69
CA GLU A 37 -3.38 15.74 -11.59
C GLU A 37 -4.17 17.04 -11.82
N ARG A 38 -4.16 17.54 -13.06
CA ARG A 38 -4.93 18.72 -13.46
C ARG A 38 -6.44 18.45 -13.44
N ILE A 39 -6.87 17.26 -13.89
CA ILE A 39 -8.28 16.81 -13.83
C ILE A 39 -8.75 16.61 -12.39
N ALA A 40 -7.93 16.00 -11.52
CA ALA A 40 -8.28 15.80 -10.12
C ALA A 40 -8.56 17.13 -9.41
N HIS A 41 -7.72 18.14 -9.67
CA HIS A 41 -7.92 19.48 -9.12
C HIS A 41 -9.18 20.18 -9.71
N THR A 42 -9.50 19.96 -10.99
CA THR A 42 -10.66 20.61 -11.63
C THR A 42 -11.99 19.94 -11.33
N LEU A 43 -12.06 18.60 -11.32
CA LEU A 43 -13.30 17.85 -11.05
C LEU A 43 -13.64 17.74 -9.57
N GLY A 44 -12.65 17.75 -8.67
CA GLY A 44 -12.88 17.71 -7.22
C GLY A 44 -13.38 19.02 -6.62
N THR A 45 -13.36 20.12 -7.38
CA THR A 45 -13.73 21.45 -6.90
C THR A 45 -15.19 21.76 -7.26
N ALA A 46 -16.04 22.07 -6.27
CA ALA A 46 -17.45 22.47 -6.46
C ALA A 46 -17.66 23.63 -7.46
N ARG A 47 -16.60 24.40 -7.71
CA ARG A 47 -16.54 25.48 -8.70
C ARG A 47 -16.80 25.01 -10.14
N PHE A 48 -16.35 23.81 -10.54
CA PHE A 48 -16.56 23.31 -11.90
C PHE A 48 -18.05 23.07 -12.17
N LEU A 49 -18.73 22.40 -11.24
CA LEU A 49 -20.17 22.17 -11.32
C LEU A 49 -20.93 23.50 -11.37
N ALA A 50 -20.58 24.47 -10.52
CA ALA A 50 -21.23 25.77 -10.50
C ALA A 50 -21.12 26.53 -11.84
N VAL A 51 -19.93 26.53 -12.45
CA VAL A 51 -19.71 27.16 -13.77
C VAL A 51 -20.48 26.41 -14.86
N GLN A 52 -20.46 25.07 -14.86
CA GLN A 52 -21.19 24.26 -15.83
C GLN A 52 -22.70 24.52 -15.75
N THR A 53 -23.27 24.56 -14.54
CA THR A 53 -24.69 24.87 -14.32
C THR A 53 -25.03 26.28 -14.82
N LEU A 54 -24.18 27.27 -14.55
CA LEU A 54 -24.37 28.64 -15.05
C LEU A 54 -24.41 28.70 -16.58
N VAL A 55 -23.50 27.99 -17.26
CA VAL A 55 -23.48 27.93 -18.73
C VAL A 55 -24.76 27.31 -19.27
N VAL A 56 -25.23 26.21 -18.67
CA VAL A 56 -26.48 25.53 -19.08
C VAL A 56 -27.69 26.43 -18.87
N ILE A 57 -27.79 27.09 -17.71
CA ILE A 57 -28.87 28.03 -17.41
C ILE A 57 -28.85 29.19 -18.42
N LEU A 58 -27.69 29.79 -18.67
CA LEU A 58 -27.56 30.90 -19.61
C LEU A 58 -27.97 30.49 -21.03
N TRP A 59 -27.54 29.31 -21.48
CA TRP A 59 -27.92 28.75 -22.79
C TRP A 59 -29.43 28.50 -22.89
N PHE A 60 -30.01 27.91 -21.86
CA PHE A 60 -31.44 27.65 -21.78
C PHE A 60 -32.24 28.96 -21.79
N THR A 61 -31.89 29.90 -20.92
CA THR A 61 -32.56 31.21 -20.82
C THR A 61 -32.46 31.98 -22.13
N TRP A 62 -31.28 32.02 -22.76
CA TRP A 62 -31.09 32.65 -24.06
C TRP A 62 -32.00 32.04 -25.12
N ASN A 63 -32.01 30.71 -25.27
CA ASN A 63 -32.84 30.05 -26.30
C ASN A 63 -34.34 30.10 -25.98
N ALA A 64 -34.73 30.22 -24.71
CA ALA A 64 -36.13 30.36 -24.30
C ALA A 64 -36.68 31.77 -24.55
N THR A 65 -35.91 32.82 -24.24
CA THR A 65 -36.37 34.22 -24.32
C THR A 65 -36.01 34.92 -25.64
N ALA A 66 -35.07 34.37 -26.42
CA ALA A 66 -34.69 34.95 -27.70
C ALA A 66 -35.88 35.02 -28.68
N PRO A 67 -35.95 36.08 -29.51
CA PRO A 67 -36.89 36.17 -30.64
C PRO A 67 -36.73 34.98 -31.60
N PRO A 68 -37.79 34.56 -32.32
CA PRO A 68 -37.79 33.37 -33.18
C PRO A 68 -36.65 33.31 -34.20
N GLU A 69 -36.15 34.48 -34.58
CA GLU A 69 -35.11 34.69 -35.60
C GLU A 69 -33.70 34.49 -35.05
N TRP A 70 -33.52 34.55 -33.73
CA TRP A 70 -32.24 34.44 -33.02
C TRP A 70 -32.17 33.17 -32.15
N ARG A 71 -33.20 32.32 -32.21
CA ARG A 71 -33.23 31.01 -31.53
C ARG A 71 -32.35 30.03 -32.29
N PHE A 72 -31.17 29.76 -31.74
CA PHE A 72 -30.27 28.73 -32.24
C PHE A 72 -30.79 27.31 -31.98
N ASP A 73 -31.49 27.10 -30.85
CA ASP A 73 -31.96 25.77 -30.43
C ASP A 73 -33.43 25.83 -29.94
N LYS A 74 -34.38 25.52 -30.83
CA LYS A 74 -35.81 25.46 -30.51
C LYS A 74 -36.14 24.24 -29.64
N TYR A 75 -37.15 24.35 -28.78
CA TYR A 75 -37.70 23.23 -28.02
C TYR A 75 -37.94 22.03 -28.96
N PRO A 76 -37.33 20.84 -28.72
CA PRO A 76 -36.83 20.29 -27.45
C PRO A 76 -35.30 20.40 -27.16
N PHE A 77 -34.60 21.43 -27.65
CA PHE A 77 -33.17 21.68 -27.42
C PHE A 77 -32.24 20.54 -27.90
N ILE A 78 -32.24 20.27 -29.21
CA ILE A 78 -31.51 19.14 -29.80
C ILE A 78 -30.00 19.30 -29.67
N LEU A 79 -29.49 20.54 -29.77
CA LEU A 79 -28.06 20.81 -29.71
C LEU A 79 -27.52 20.63 -28.30
N LEU A 80 -28.28 21.10 -27.30
CA LEU A 80 -27.92 20.89 -25.90
C LEU A 80 -27.88 19.40 -25.55
N ASN A 81 -28.90 18.64 -25.97
CA ASN A 81 -28.94 17.19 -25.76
C ASN A 81 -27.81 16.46 -26.48
N LEU A 82 -27.48 16.86 -27.71
CA LEU A 82 -26.38 16.28 -28.46
C LEU A 82 -25.05 16.54 -27.74
N ALA A 83 -24.82 17.77 -27.28
CA ALA A 83 -23.63 18.15 -26.55
C ALA A 83 -23.47 17.32 -25.26
N PHE A 84 -24.53 17.16 -24.46
CA PHE A 84 -24.50 16.30 -23.27
C PHE A 84 -24.25 14.83 -23.60
N SER A 85 -24.87 14.32 -24.66
CA SER A 85 -24.66 12.94 -25.10
C SER A 85 -23.21 12.70 -25.51
N THR A 86 -22.61 13.61 -26.27
CA THR A 86 -21.20 13.55 -26.63
C THR A 86 -20.29 13.73 -25.42
N GLN A 87 -20.63 14.62 -24.49
CA GLN A 87 -19.87 14.82 -23.25
C GLN A 87 -19.81 13.53 -22.44
N ALA A 88 -20.95 12.85 -22.27
CA ALA A 88 -21.01 11.56 -21.58
C ALA A 88 -20.22 10.47 -22.34
N ALA A 89 -20.36 10.41 -23.66
CA ALA A 89 -19.67 9.43 -24.50
C ALA A 89 -18.14 9.55 -24.45
N TYR A 90 -17.60 10.77 -24.37
CA TYR A 90 -16.15 11.00 -24.24
C TYR A 90 -15.64 10.89 -22.79
N ALA A 91 -16.51 11.15 -21.80
CA ALA A 91 -16.15 10.98 -20.39
C ALA A 91 -15.88 9.50 -20.05
N ALA A 92 -16.69 8.56 -20.55
CA ALA A 92 -16.55 7.13 -20.28
C ALA A 92 -15.13 6.55 -20.55
N PRO A 93 -14.52 6.72 -21.73
CA PRO A 93 -13.18 6.22 -21.99
C PRO A 93 -12.10 6.93 -21.17
N LEU A 94 -12.27 8.22 -20.90
CA LEU A 94 -11.35 8.99 -20.04
C LEU A 94 -11.37 8.48 -18.60
N ILE A 95 -12.57 8.20 -18.08
CA ILE A 95 -12.76 7.64 -16.73
C ILE A 95 -12.16 6.23 -16.67
N LEU A 96 -12.40 5.38 -17.68
CA LEU A 96 -11.82 4.03 -17.75
C LEU A 96 -10.28 4.06 -17.71
N LEU A 97 -9.66 4.99 -18.45
CA LEU A 97 -8.20 5.20 -18.42
C LEU A 97 -7.71 5.71 -17.06
N ALA A 98 -8.49 6.55 -16.38
CA ALA A 98 -8.15 7.00 -15.02
C ALA A 98 -8.27 5.87 -13.99
N GLU A 99 -9.32 5.06 -14.07
CA GLU A 99 -9.60 3.93 -13.17
C GLU A 99 -8.54 2.83 -13.30
N THR A 100 -8.18 2.45 -14.52
CA THR A 100 -7.11 1.45 -14.77
C THR A 100 -5.79 1.85 -14.12
N ARG A 101 -5.44 3.14 -14.15
CA ARG A 101 -4.23 3.66 -13.50
C ARG A 101 -4.35 3.71 -11.98
N GLN A 102 -5.50 4.08 -11.43
CA GLN A 102 -5.74 4.02 -9.99
C GLN A 102 -5.60 2.57 -9.50
N ALA A 103 -6.25 1.62 -10.18
CA ALA A 103 -6.15 0.20 -9.85
C ALA A 103 -4.71 -0.33 -9.92
N GLU A 104 -3.88 0.16 -10.85
CA GLU A 104 -2.45 -0.20 -10.88
C GLU A 104 -1.66 0.35 -9.70
N ARG A 105 -1.91 1.60 -9.28
CA ARG A 105 -1.29 2.19 -8.08
C ARG A 105 -1.71 1.42 -6.83
N ASP A 106 -3.00 1.18 -6.66
CA ASP A 106 -3.56 0.44 -5.53
C ASP A 106 -2.97 -0.98 -5.44
N ARG A 107 -2.78 -1.64 -6.59
CA ARG A 107 -2.12 -2.96 -6.64
C ARG A 107 -0.67 -2.90 -6.20
N ARG A 108 0.08 -1.86 -6.58
CA ARG A 108 1.49 -1.68 -6.17
C ARG A 108 1.57 -1.42 -4.67
N GLU A 109 0.76 -0.52 -4.16
CA GLU A 109 0.68 -0.21 -2.73
C GLU A 109 0.32 -1.46 -1.91
N ALA A 110 -0.70 -2.22 -2.34
CA ALA A 110 -1.07 -3.48 -1.70
C ALA A 110 0.00 -4.58 -1.81
N ALA A 111 0.89 -4.53 -2.81
CA ALA A 111 2.01 -5.46 -2.92
C ALA A 111 3.16 -5.06 -1.98
N GLU A 112 3.45 -3.78 -1.85
CA GLU A 112 4.42 -3.25 -0.91
C GLU A 112 3.99 -3.50 0.54
N ASP A 113 2.74 -3.24 0.89
CA ASP A 113 2.21 -3.50 2.23
C ASP A 113 2.33 -4.98 2.61
N ARG A 114 2.04 -5.89 1.67
CA ARG A 114 2.24 -7.32 1.89
C ARG A 114 3.70 -7.69 2.11
N ARG A 115 4.64 -7.07 1.38
CA ARG A 115 6.08 -7.27 1.61
C ARG A 115 6.51 -6.76 2.97
N ARG A 116 6.14 -5.53 3.33
CA ARG A 116 6.44 -4.93 4.64
C ARG A 116 5.87 -5.78 5.78
N ALA A 117 4.63 -6.25 5.65
CA ALA A 117 4.02 -7.12 6.65
C ALA A 117 4.77 -8.46 6.80
N ALA A 118 5.27 -9.04 5.71
CA ALA A 118 6.08 -10.24 5.76
C ALA A 118 7.44 -10.01 6.42
N GLU A 119 8.10 -8.88 6.15
CA GLU A 119 9.36 -8.47 6.78
C GLU A 119 9.18 -8.24 8.28
N VAL A 120 8.17 -7.45 8.69
CA VAL A 120 7.85 -7.22 10.10
C VAL A 120 7.56 -8.53 10.82
N LYS A 121 6.84 -9.46 10.19
CA LYS A 121 6.59 -10.78 10.78
C LYS A 121 7.90 -11.56 10.98
N ALA A 122 8.79 -11.56 9.99
CA ALA A 122 10.09 -12.23 10.11
C ALA A 122 10.96 -11.61 11.23
N ASP A 123 10.96 -10.28 11.36
CA ASP A 123 11.69 -9.58 12.43
C ASP A 123 11.12 -9.92 13.81
N LEU A 124 9.78 -9.97 13.94
CA LEU A 124 9.13 -10.39 15.17
C LEU A 124 9.45 -11.85 15.53
N ASP A 125 9.43 -12.75 14.55
CA ASP A 125 9.79 -14.16 14.75
C ASP A 125 11.27 -14.29 15.17
N TYR A 126 12.17 -13.47 14.61
CA TYR A 126 13.57 -13.42 15.01
C TYR A 126 13.73 -12.89 16.45
N LEU A 127 13.11 -11.76 16.78
CA LEU A 127 13.14 -11.18 18.12
C LEU A 127 12.54 -12.13 19.17
N ALA A 128 11.48 -12.85 18.84
CA ALA A 128 10.88 -13.84 19.74
C ALA A 128 11.85 -15.00 20.03
N ARG A 129 12.59 -15.48 19.03
CA ARG A 129 13.64 -16.50 19.22
C ARG A 129 14.80 -15.97 20.05
N GLU A 130 15.24 -14.76 19.78
CA GLU A 130 16.32 -14.12 20.52
C GLU A 130 15.93 -13.95 21.99
N LEU A 131 14.72 -13.44 22.25
CA LEU A 131 14.15 -13.31 23.60
C LEU A 131 14.03 -14.66 24.31
N ALA A 132 13.61 -15.72 23.62
CA ALA A 132 13.54 -17.06 24.19
C ALA A 132 14.93 -17.59 24.57
N SER A 133 15.95 -17.32 23.75
CA SER A 133 17.33 -17.72 24.03
C SER A 133 17.92 -16.94 25.21
N LEU A 134 17.66 -15.63 25.30
CA LEU A 134 18.06 -14.78 26.43
C LEU A 134 17.37 -15.23 27.72
N ARG A 135 16.07 -15.53 27.65
CA ARG A 135 15.31 -16.07 28.78
C ARG A 135 15.93 -17.37 29.30
N MET A 136 16.30 -18.29 28.42
CA MET A 136 16.95 -19.54 28.84
C MET A 136 18.31 -19.29 29.49
N ARG A 137 19.13 -18.38 28.94
CA ARG A 137 20.41 -17.99 29.56
C ARG A 137 20.23 -17.39 30.96
N VAL A 138 19.19 -16.60 31.17
CA VAL A 138 18.86 -16.01 32.49
C VAL A 138 18.35 -17.06 33.47
N ILE A 139 17.60 -18.07 33.00
CA ILE A 139 17.17 -19.18 33.85
C ILE A 139 18.37 -20.06 34.24
N ASP A 140 19.30 -20.29 33.31
CA ASP A 140 20.50 -21.10 33.52
C ASP A 140 21.57 -20.39 34.37
N SER A 141 21.57 -19.05 34.39
CA SER A 141 22.30 -18.32 35.43
C SER A 141 21.64 -18.61 36.78
N ASP A 142 22.18 -19.62 37.46
CA ASP A 142 21.88 -20.11 38.81
C ASP A 142 21.78 -19.03 39.90
N ASP A 143 21.89 -17.75 39.57
CA ASP A 143 21.89 -16.62 40.50
C ASP A 143 20.63 -16.58 41.36
N LEU A 144 19.46 -16.94 40.83
CA LEU A 144 18.24 -17.03 41.65
C LEU A 144 18.31 -18.17 42.68
N ASN A 145 18.71 -19.37 42.25
CA ASN A 145 18.90 -20.52 43.14
C ASN A 145 20.02 -20.26 44.16
N ARG A 146 21.08 -19.55 43.75
CA ARG A 146 22.20 -19.13 44.61
C ARG A 146 21.79 -18.08 45.63
N LEU A 147 20.93 -17.14 45.25
CA LEU A 147 20.40 -16.12 46.15
C LEU A 147 19.48 -16.76 47.19
N GLU A 148 18.63 -17.69 46.78
CA GLU A 148 17.78 -18.46 47.70
C GLU A 148 18.62 -19.28 48.69
N ALA A 149 19.60 -20.05 48.19
CA ALA A 149 20.51 -20.81 49.05
C ALA A 149 21.34 -19.93 49.99
N LYS A 150 21.68 -18.70 49.59
CA LYS A 150 22.33 -17.72 50.47
C LYS A 150 21.38 -17.20 51.54
N LEU A 151 20.12 -16.93 51.19
CA LEU A 151 19.09 -16.47 52.13
C LEU A 151 18.84 -17.52 53.22
N ASP A 152 18.66 -18.78 52.81
CA ASP A 152 18.44 -19.91 53.73
C ASP A 152 19.61 -20.11 54.70
N ARG A 153 20.85 -19.98 54.20
CA ARG A 153 22.04 -20.04 55.06
C ARG A 153 22.10 -18.92 56.09
N LEU A 154 21.70 -17.70 55.72
CA LEU A 154 21.69 -16.57 56.65
C LEU A 154 20.61 -16.73 57.70
N LEU A 155 19.41 -17.15 57.30
CA LEU A 155 18.30 -17.43 58.22
C LEU A 155 18.65 -18.57 59.20
N ALA A 156 19.30 -19.63 58.73
CA ALA A 156 19.76 -20.71 59.60
C ALA A 156 20.82 -20.25 60.61
N LYS A 157 21.76 -19.40 60.16
CA LYS A 157 22.83 -18.85 61.01
C LYS A 157 22.30 -17.91 62.10
N ASP A 158 21.29 -17.10 61.80
CA ASP A 158 20.64 -16.25 62.80
C ASP A 158 19.84 -17.09 63.80
N LYS A 159 19.14 -18.14 63.34
CA LYS A 159 18.44 -19.08 64.22
C LYS A 159 19.38 -19.79 65.20
N ASP A 160 20.59 -20.17 64.74
CA ASP A 160 21.63 -20.77 65.59
C ASP A 160 22.24 -19.78 66.60
N ARG A 161 22.31 -18.48 66.23
CA ARG A 161 22.71 -17.41 67.15
C ARG A 161 21.69 -17.20 68.24
N ASP A 162 20.41 -17.06 67.88
CA ASP A 162 19.31 -16.90 68.83
C ASP A 162 19.23 -18.08 69.81
N ALA A 163 19.49 -19.30 69.34
CA ALA A 163 19.53 -20.51 70.19
C ALA A 163 20.72 -20.52 71.17
N LYS A 164 21.88 -19.99 70.77
CA LYS A 164 23.05 -19.85 71.66
C LYS A 164 22.85 -18.75 72.71
N ASP A 165 22.23 -17.64 72.33
CA ASP A 165 21.96 -16.54 73.23
C ASP A 165 20.87 -16.92 74.27
N ALA A 166 19.86 -17.71 73.87
CA ALA A 166 18.87 -18.28 74.80
C ALA A 166 19.46 -19.33 75.77
N GLY A 167 20.47 -20.10 75.34
CA GLY A 167 21.17 -21.08 76.18
C GLY A 167 22.17 -20.46 77.16
N GLY A 168 22.71 -19.28 76.85
CA GLY A 168 23.66 -18.56 77.70
C GLY A 168 23.02 -17.83 78.90
N VAL A 169 21.74 -17.45 78.79
CA VAL A 169 21.02 -16.71 79.85
C VAL A 169 20.54 -17.63 80.99
N GLY A 170 20.56 -18.96 80.80
CA GLY A 170 20.21 -19.94 81.84
C GLY A 170 21.37 -20.40 82.74
N ALA A 171 22.59 -19.91 82.53
CA ALA A 171 23.80 -20.39 83.20
C ALA A 171 24.50 -19.37 84.11
N THR A 172 23.82 -18.28 84.48
CA THR A 172 24.28 -17.29 85.48
C THR A 172 23.42 -17.29 86.71
#